data_AF-A0A381XZ78-F1
#
_entry.id   AF-A0A381XZ78-F1
#
_cell.length_a   1.000
_cell.length_b   1.000
_cell.length_c   1.000
_cell.angle_alpha   90.00
_cell.angle_beta   90.00
_cell.angle_gamma   90.00
#
_symmetry.space_group_name_H-M   'P 1'
#
loop_
_entity.id
_entity.type
_entity.pdbx_description
1 polymer ?
#
loop_
_entity_poly.entity_id
_entity_poly.type
_entity_poly.pdbx_seq_one_letter_code
_entity_poly.pdbx_strand_id
1 'polypeptide(L)'
;MSETNDSLAEEKELLKSVENAPASKKISTYAKLSGPGWLQGAITLGGGSLGGSLYLGIIGGTELLWLQPLMMIFGILMLSVIGYVTLSTGKKPFQAINEHINPVLGWGWLIAAMLANLVWAMPQFSL
;
A
#
# COMPACT_ATOMS: atom_id res chain seq x y z
N MET A 1 13.57 18.84 7.88
CA MET A 1 13.80 17.60 8.66
C MET A 1 13.21 17.65 10.07
N SER A 2 12.54 18.74 10.52
CA SER A 2 11.86 18.78 11.83
C SER A 2 10.36 18.48 11.76
N GLU A 3 9.66 18.86 10.67
CA GLU A 3 8.20 18.66 10.54
C GLU A 3 7.75 17.19 10.61
N THR A 4 8.51 16.25 10.02
CA THR A 4 8.14 14.82 10.01
C THR A 4 8.30 14.14 11.38
N ASN A 5 9.21 14.64 12.22
CA ASN A 5 9.36 14.15 13.59
C ASN A 5 8.25 14.66 14.50
N ASP A 6 7.77 15.89 14.27
CA ASP A 6 6.63 16.47 14.98
C ASP A 6 5.34 15.72 14.66
N SER A 7 5.05 15.47 13.38
CA SER A 7 3.82 14.77 12.97
C SER A 7 3.73 13.35 13.54
N LEU A 8 4.86 12.63 13.63
CA LEU A 8 4.90 11.30 14.24
C LEU A 8 4.78 11.33 15.77
N ALA A 9 5.23 12.42 16.41
CA ALA A 9 5.06 12.61 17.85
C ALA A 9 3.59 12.89 18.18
N GLU A 10 2.95 13.78 17.44
CA GLU A 10 1.52 14.08 17.55
C GLU A 10 0.65 12.84 17.32
N GLU A 11 0.96 12.03 16.31
CA GLU A 11 0.23 10.79 16.03
C GLU A 11 0.37 9.76 17.17
N LYS A 12 1.56 9.65 17.76
CA LYS A 12 1.79 8.78 18.94
C LYS A 12 1.03 9.28 20.17
N GLU A 13 0.97 10.58 20.41
CA GLU A 13 0.18 11.17 21.49
C GLU A 13 -1.32 10.96 21.27
N LEU A 14 -1.79 11.12 20.02
CA LEU A 14 -3.14 10.81 19.63
C LEU A 14 -3.47 9.34 19.93
N LEU A 15 -2.63 8.40 19.49
CA LEU A 15 -2.81 6.95 19.73
C LEU A 15 -2.85 6.60 21.23
N LYS A 16 -1.98 7.20 22.06
CA LYS A 16 -2.02 7.05 23.52
C LYS A 16 -3.32 7.61 24.13
N SER A 17 -3.81 8.73 23.61
CA SER A 17 -5.04 9.37 24.12
C SER A 17 -6.30 8.52 23.86
N VAL A 18 -6.30 7.69 22.81
CA VAL A 18 -7.40 6.77 22.49
C VAL A 18 -7.24 5.37 23.08
N GLU A 19 -6.09 5.02 23.65
CA GLU A 19 -5.84 3.68 24.20
C GLU A 19 -6.85 3.30 25.30
N ASN A 20 -7.21 4.25 26.16
CA ASN A 20 -8.21 4.07 27.23
C ASN A 20 -9.61 4.62 26.88
N ALA A 21 -9.81 5.09 25.64
CA ALA A 21 -11.08 5.66 25.22
C ALA A 21 -12.13 4.58 24.86
N PRO A 22 -13.43 4.93 24.88
CA PRO A 22 -14.49 4.03 24.42
C PRO A 22 -14.30 3.62 22.95
N ALA A 23 -14.80 2.42 22.60
CA ALA A 23 -14.59 1.78 21.31
C ALA A 23 -14.98 2.66 20.10
N SER A 24 -16.01 3.50 20.23
CA SER A 24 -16.43 4.45 19.19
C SER A 24 -15.35 5.48 18.85
N LYS A 25 -14.64 6.01 19.86
CA LYS A 25 -13.56 6.99 19.67
C LYS A 25 -12.31 6.33 19.10
N LYS A 26 -12.03 5.08 19.48
CA LYS A 26 -10.96 4.26 18.87
C LYS A 26 -11.21 4.03 17.39
N ILE A 27 -12.40 3.53 17.03
CA ILE A 27 -12.78 3.26 15.63
C ILE A 27 -12.68 4.54 14.79
N SER A 28 -13.21 5.66 15.27
CA SER A 28 -13.13 6.94 14.55
C SER A 28 -11.69 7.41 14.33
N THR A 29 -10.83 7.25 15.34
CA THR A 29 -9.43 7.69 15.25
C THR A 29 -8.65 6.80 14.29
N TYR A 30 -8.80 5.48 14.38
CA TYR A 30 -8.18 4.55 13.42
C TYR A 30 -8.71 4.77 12.00
N ALA A 31 -10.01 5.02 11.82
CA ALA A 31 -10.57 5.30 10.49
C ALA A 31 -9.93 6.53 9.83
N LYS A 32 -9.60 7.57 10.61
CA LYS A 32 -8.88 8.75 10.11
C LYS A 32 -7.44 8.43 9.73
N LEU A 33 -6.73 7.65 10.54
CA LEU A 33 -5.34 7.25 10.29
C LEU A 33 -5.20 6.23 9.15
N SER A 34 -6.26 5.46 8.85
CA SER A 34 -6.29 4.48 7.75
C SER A 34 -6.42 5.09 6.35
N GLY A 35 -6.44 6.42 6.21
CA GLY A 35 -6.58 7.12 4.92
C GLY A 35 -5.67 6.59 3.78
N PRO A 36 -4.36 6.38 4.02
CA PRO A 36 -3.47 5.80 3.01
C PRO A 36 -3.85 4.39 2.57
N GLY A 37 -4.37 3.56 3.50
CA GLY A 37 -4.82 2.21 3.20
C GLY A 37 -6.07 2.18 2.32
N TRP A 38 -7.01 3.11 2.54
CA TRP A 38 -8.20 3.27 1.68
C TRP A 38 -7.82 3.69 0.26
N LEU A 39 -6.91 4.67 0.12
CA LEU A 39 -6.42 5.10 -1.19
C LEU A 39 -5.74 3.95 -1.93
N GLN A 40 -4.94 3.16 -1.22
CA GLN A 40 -4.26 2.00 -1.77
C GLN A 40 -5.23 0.89 -2.21
N GLY A 41 -6.30 0.64 -1.44
CA GLY A 41 -7.35 -0.28 -1.82
C GLY A 41 -8.08 0.15 -3.08
N ALA A 42 -8.40 1.44 -3.21
CA ALA A 42 -9.05 2.01 -4.40
C ALA A 42 -8.17 1.93 -5.65
N ILE A 43 -6.86 2.13 -5.50
CA ILE A 43 -5.89 1.93 -6.59
C ILE A 43 -5.88 0.45 -6.99
N THR A 44 -5.75 -0.48 -6.04
CA THR A 44 -5.65 -1.93 -6.33
C THR A 44 -6.91 -2.51 -7.02
N LEU A 45 -8.09 -1.97 -6.69
CA LEU A 45 -9.37 -2.35 -7.29
C LEU A 45 -9.74 -1.42 -8.44
N GLY A 46 -9.25 -1.72 -9.65
CA GLY A 46 -9.61 -0.97 -10.86
C GLY A 46 -9.94 -1.86 -12.07
N GLY A 47 -9.98 -1.25 -13.26
CA GLY A 47 -10.44 -1.89 -14.49
C GLY A 47 -9.67 -3.16 -14.86
N GLY A 48 -8.36 -3.19 -14.63
CA GLY A 48 -7.53 -4.38 -14.85
C GLY A 48 -7.87 -5.54 -13.93
N SER A 49 -8.07 -5.29 -12.63
CA SER A 49 -8.46 -6.31 -11.65
C SER A 49 -9.86 -6.84 -11.92
N LEU A 50 -10.81 -5.97 -12.30
CA LEU A 50 -12.16 -6.37 -12.69
C LEU A 50 -12.15 -7.23 -13.95
N GLY A 51 -11.51 -6.75 -15.03
CA GLY A 51 -11.43 -7.47 -16.30
C GLY A 51 -10.73 -8.81 -16.18
N GLY A 52 -9.62 -8.88 -15.43
CA GLY A 52 -8.90 -10.13 -15.16
C GLY A 52 -9.73 -11.14 -14.36
N SER A 53 -10.46 -10.68 -13.33
CA SER A 53 -11.33 -11.54 -12.52
C SER A 53 -12.52 -12.10 -13.31
N LEU A 54 -13.13 -11.29 -14.18
CA LEU A 54 -14.20 -11.72 -15.09
C LEU A 54 -13.69 -12.76 -16.10
N TYR A 55 -12.54 -12.51 -16.73
CA TYR A 55 -11.94 -13.43 -17.68
C TYR A 55 -11.57 -14.78 -17.04
N LEU A 56 -10.99 -14.75 -15.83
CA LEU A 56 -10.73 -15.95 -15.05
C LEU A 56 -12.02 -16.69 -14.69
N GLY A 57 -13.11 -15.98 -14.37
CA GLY A 57 -14.42 -16.58 -14.13
C GLY A 57 -15.02 -17.24 -15.38
N ILE A 58 -14.80 -16.67 -16.57
CA ILE A 58 -15.25 -17.25 -17.84
C ILE A 58 -14.53 -18.57 -18.14
N ILE A 59 -13.22 -18.65 -17.88
CA ILE A 59 -12.40 -19.82 -18.25
C ILE A 59 -12.36 -20.88 -17.15
N GLY A 60 -12.23 -20.48 -15.90
CA GLY A 60 -12.05 -21.37 -14.74
C GLY A 60 -13.29 -21.55 -13.87
N GLY A 61 -14.41 -20.91 -14.20
CA GLY A 61 -15.63 -20.97 -13.40
C GLY A 61 -15.37 -20.59 -11.94
N THR A 62 -15.98 -21.34 -11.01
CA THR A 62 -15.82 -21.13 -9.57
C THR A 62 -14.56 -21.77 -8.98
N GLU A 63 -13.90 -22.65 -9.73
CA GLU A 63 -12.74 -23.44 -9.26
C GLU A 63 -11.52 -22.55 -8.94
N LEU A 64 -11.46 -21.35 -9.52
CA LEU A 64 -10.36 -20.39 -9.28
C LEU A 64 -10.71 -19.29 -8.27
N LEU A 65 -11.90 -19.30 -7.67
CA LEU A 65 -12.32 -18.26 -6.72
C LEU A 65 -11.41 -18.20 -5.48
N TRP A 66 -10.82 -19.32 -5.06
CA TRP A 66 -9.89 -19.36 -3.93
C TRP A 66 -8.57 -18.62 -4.20
N LEU A 67 -8.23 -18.38 -5.47
CA LEU A 67 -7.04 -17.61 -5.84
C LEU A 67 -7.17 -16.15 -5.39
N GLN A 68 -8.39 -15.61 -5.40
CA GLN A 68 -8.65 -14.23 -5.02
C GLN A 68 -8.29 -13.92 -3.55
N PRO A 69 -8.78 -14.64 -2.53
CA PRO A 69 -8.37 -14.41 -1.15
C PRO A 69 -6.87 -14.71 -0.93
N LEU A 70 -6.28 -15.68 -1.65
CA LEU A 70 -4.83 -15.92 -1.57
C LEU A 70 -4.03 -14.69 -2.04
N MET A 71 -4.40 -14.13 -3.19
CA MET A 71 -3.73 -12.93 -3.72
C MET A 71 -3.94 -11.71 -2.81
N MET A 72 -5.10 -11.59 -2.16
CA MET A 72 -5.35 -10.56 -1.15
C MET A 72 -4.42 -10.69 0.05
N ILE A 73 -4.15 -11.90 0.54
CA ILE A 73 -3.19 -12.15 1.63
C ILE A 73 -1.80 -11.68 1.23
N PHE A 74 -1.34 -12.03 0.03
CA PHE A 74 -0.04 -11.55 -0.47
C PHE A 74 0.02 -10.03 -0.61
N GLY A 75 -1.06 -9.40 -1.07
CA GLY A 75 -1.19 -7.95 -1.08
C GLY A 75 -1.01 -7.35 0.32
N ILE A 76 -1.80 -7.79 1.30
CA ILE A 76 -1.72 -7.29 2.68
C ILE A 76 -0.31 -7.45 3.26
N LEU A 77 0.33 -8.60 3.03
CA LEU A 77 1.69 -8.86 3.51
C LEU A 77 2.70 -7.90 2.87
N MET A 78 2.66 -7.72 1.55
CA MET A 78 3.55 -6.80 0.84
C MET A 78 3.39 -5.36 1.35
N LEU A 79 2.15 -4.91 1.55
CA LEU A 79 1.86 -3.57 2.07
C LEU A 79 2.34 -3.38 3.50
N SER A 80 2.16 -4.40 4.34
CA SER A 80 2.65 -4.40 5.73
C SER A 80 4.17 -4.31 5.79
N VAL A 81 4.87 -5.01 4.89
CA VAL A 81 6.34 -4.95 4.80
C VAL A 81 6.82 -3.57 4.35
N ILE A 82 6.20 -2.97 3.34
CA ILE A 82 6.57 -1.63 2.86
C ILE A 82 6.30 -0.57 3.94
N GLY A 83 5.16 -0.67 4.62
CA GLY A 83 4.83 0.18 5.77
C GLY A 83 5.86 0.02 6.89
N TYR A 84 6.22 -1.21 7.24
CA TYR A 84 7.25 -1.50 8.25
C TYR A 84 8.61 -0.91 7.87
N VAL A 85 9.07 -1.09 6.63
CA VAL A 85 10.34 -0.54 6.17
C VAL A 85 10.33 0.98 6.27
N THR A 86 9.26 1.63 5.85
CA THR A 86 9.15 3.10 5.87
C THR A 86 9.10 3.64 7.30
N LEU A 87 8.31 3.01 8.18
CA LEU A 87 8.16 3.42 9.58
C LEU A 87 9.39 3.09 10.44
N SER A 88 10.10 1.99 10.14
CA SER A 88 11.25 1.55 10.95
C SER A 88 12.56 2.19 10.52
N THR A 89 12.74 2.49 9.23
CA THR A 89 13.98 3.09 8.73
C THR A 89 13.93 4.61 8.67
N GLY A 90 12.74 5.22 8.59
CA GLY A 90 12.57 6.67 8.43
C GLY A 90 13.20 7.25 7.15
N LYS A 91 13.75 6.39 6.28
CA LYS A 91 14.41 6.75 5.02
C LYS A 91 13.51 6.36 3.86
N LYS A 92 13.49 7.20 2.81
CA LYS A 92 12.76 6.86 1.58
C LYS A 92 13.38 5.61 0.94
N PRO A 93 12.58 4.66 0.41
CA PRO A 93 13.09 3.41 -0.19
C PRO A 93 14.20 3.65 -1.23
N PHE A 94 14.04 4.67 -2.07
CA PHE A 94 15.04 5.06 -3.07
C PHE A 94 16.39 5.46 -2.47
N GLN A 95 16.38 6.27 -1.40
CA GLN A 95 17.60 6.68 -0.71
C GLN A 95 18.26 5.49 -0.02
N ALA A 96 17.46 4.61 0.60
CA ALA A 96 17.96 3.40 1.24
C ALA A 96 18.66 2.46 0.24
N ILE A 97 18.09 2.27 -0.96
CA ILE A 97 18.68 1.44 -2.03
C ILE A 97 19.99 2.06 -2.56
N ASN A 98 20.02 3.37 -2.77
CA ASN A 98 21.23 4.06 -3.25
C ASN A 98 22.38 3.98 -2.24
N GLU A 99 22.08 4.04 -0.94
CA GLU A 99 23.07 4.07 0.14
C GLU A 99 23.57 2.67 0.52
N HIS A 100 22.70 1.66 0.56
CA HIS A 100 23.04 0.32 1.08
C HIS A 100 23.30 -0.73 0.00
N ILE A 101 22.91 -0.50 -1.25
CA ILE A 101 23.07 -1.48 -2.34
C ILE A 101 23.94 -0.91 -3.46
N ASN A 102 23.37 -0.07 -4.32
CA ASN A 102 24.06 0.56 -5.44
C ASN A 102 23.18 1.66 -6.06
N PRO A 103 23.73 2.84 -6.37
CA PRO A 103 22.98 3.90 -7.05
C PRO A 103 22.40 3.47 -8.42
N VAL A 104 23.08 2.62 -9.18
CA VAL A 104 22.57 2.11 -10.46
C VAL A 104 21.30 1.28 -10.27
N LEU A 105 21.25 0.48 -9.21
CA LEU A 105 20.08 -0.34 -8.87
C LEU A 105 18.91 0.53 -8.39
N GLY A 106 19.16 1.62 -7.66
CA GLY A 106 18.10 2.54 -7.24
C GLY A 106 17.51 3.34 -8.40
N TRP A 107 18.35 3.85 -9.31
CA TRP A 107 17.88 4.51 -10.54
C TRP A 107 17.17 3.54 -11.48
N GLY A 108 17.67 2.30 -11.62
CA GLY A 108 17.01 1.25 -12.37
C GLY A 108 15.63 0.90 -11.79
N TRP A 109 15.52 0.78 -10.47
CA TRP A 109 14.24 0.56 -9.78
C TRP A 109 13.26 1.72 -10.00
N LEU A 110 13.74 2.97 -9.94
CA LEU A 110 12.90 4.14 -10.19
C LEU A 110 12.30 4.13 -11.60
N ILE A 111 13.14 3.86 -12.62
CA ILE A 111 12.69 3.78 -14.02
C ILE A 111 11.70 2.62 -14.19
N ALA A 112 11.99 1.45 -13.63
CA ALA A 112 11.10 0.31 -13.68
C ALA A 112 9.75 0.60 -13.01
N ALA A 113 9.75 1.28 -11.86
CA ALA A 113 8.53 1.69 -11.17
C ALA A 113 7.71 2.70 -11.99
N MET A 114 8.36 3.65 -12.66
CA MET A 114 7.67 4.60 -13.56
C MET A 114 7.05 3.88 -14.75
N LEU A 115 7.77 2.98 -15.40
CA LEU A 115 7.25 2.17 -16.51
C LEU A 115 6.07 1.29 -16.06
N ALA A 116 6.18 0.64 -14.90
CA ALA A 116 5.09 -0.14 -14.33
C ALA A 116 3.84 0.73 -14.10
N ASN A 117 4.00 1.96 -13.59
CA ASN A 117 2.88 2.90 -13.44
C ASN A 117 2.25 3.29 -14.77
N LEU A 118 3.03 3.48 -15.84
CA LEU A 118 2.49 3.78 -17.17
C LEU A 118 1.68 2.61 -17.74
N VAL A 119 2.21 1.39 -17.61
CA VAL A 119 1.51 0.16 -18.03
C VAL A 119 0.25 -0.04 -17.21
N TRP A 120 0.30 0.27 -15.92
CA TRP A 120 -0.80 0.08 -14.99
C TRP A 120 -1.91 1.14 -15.14
N ALA A 121 -1.57 2.39 -15.48
CA ALA A 121 -2.55 3.46 -15.72
C ALA A 121 -3.46 3.19 -16.92
N MET A 122 -2.94 2.54 -17.97
CA MET A 122 -3.72 2.22 -19.18
C MET A 122 -5.00 1.42 -18.88
N PRO A 123 -4.95 0.23 -18.24
CA PRO A 123 -6.16 -0.50 -17.86
C PRO A 123 -6.93 0.12 -16.69
N GLN A 124 -6.28 0.94 -15.83
CA GLN A 124 -6.95 1.60 -14.71
C GLN A 124 -7.98 2.65 -15.20
N PHE A 125 -7.67 3.36 -16.28
CA PHE A 125 -8.53 4.40 -16.88
C PHE A 125 -9.20 3.97 -18.19
N SER A 126 -9.10 2.70 -18.58
CA SER A 126 -9.74 2.16 -19.79
C SER A 126 -11.25 1.89 -19.60
N LEU A 127 -11.86 2.38 -18.51
CA LEU A 127 -13.25 2.18 -18.12
C LEU A 127 -13.97 3.52 -17.99
#